data_AF-A0A2P6WB54-F1
#
_entry.id   AF-A0A2P6WB54-F1
#
_cell.length_a   1.000
_cell.length_b   1.000
_cell.length_c   1.000
_cell.angle_alpha   90.00
_cell.angle_beta   90.00
_cell.angle_gamma   90.00
#
_symmetry.space_group_name_H-M   'P 1'
#
loop_
_entity.id
_entity.type
_entity.pdbx_description
1 polymer ?
#
loop_
_entity_poly.entity_id
_entity_poly.type
_entity_poly.pdbx_seq_one_letter_code
_entity_poly.pdbx_strand_id
1 'polypeptide(L)' 'MTQIYGVTGMPIAGKTTVAEALEDEGFAVLDMGDVVRTEMEKRGKDVSETGEFVNGLREKKGMDAIAQLSTPYLQKILGE' A
#
# COMPACT_ATOMS: atom_id res chain seq x y z
N MET A 1 -1.09 22.90 -1.26
CA MET A 1 -0.04 21.91 -1.58
C MET A 1 -0.26 20.75 -0.62
N THR A 2 -0.59 19.58 -1.13
CA THR A 2 -0.91 18.40 -0.31
C THR A 2 0.39 17.84 0.27
N GLN A 3 0.40 17.53 1.58
CA GLN A 3 1.52 16.86 2.24
C GLN A 3 1.27 15.36 2.29
N ILE A 4 2.30 14.57 1.99
CA ILE A 4 2.25 13.10 2.02
C ILE A 4 3.37 12.61 2.94
N TYR A 5 3.01 11.76 3.90
CA TYR A 5 3.93 11.21 4.89
C TYR A 5 4.12 9.72 4.63
N GLY A 6 5.37 9.29 4.45
CA GLY A 6 5.73 7.89 4.25
C GLY A 6 6.08 7.22 5.58
N VAL A 7 5.31 6.21 5.99
CA VAL A 7 5.61 5.38 7.17
C VAL A 7 6.25 4.07 6.72
N THR A 8 7.47 3.79 7.17
CA THR A 8 8.25 2.61 6.76
C THR A 8 8.95 1.96 7.96
N GLY A 9 9.33 0.69 7.81
CA GLY A 9 9.89 -0.13 8.88
C GLY A 9 9.74 -1.62 8.61
N MET A 10 10.53 -2.44 9.29
CA MET A 10 10.47 -3.91 9.20
C MET A 10 9.10 -4.46 9.61
N PRO A 11 8.75 -5.71 9.25
CA PRO A 11 7.59 -6.39 9.81
C PRO A 11 7.57 -6.29 11.34
N ILE A 12 6.39 -6.11 11.94
CA ILE A 12 6.18 -6.01 13.40
C ILE A 12 6.79 -4.72 14.03
N ALA A 13 7.35 -3.79 13.25
CA ALA A 13 7.93 -2.55 13.76
C ALA A 13 6.90 -1.47 14.23
N GLY A 14 5.61 -1.79 14.34
CA GLY A 14 4.58 -0.84 14.80
C GLY A 14 4.08 0.18 13.77
N LYS A 15 4.31 -0.05 12.47
CA LYS A 15 3.82 0.85 11.39
C LYS A 15 2.31 1.05 11.43
N THR A 16 1.55 -0.03 11.64
CA THR A 16 0.09 0.01 11.72
C THR A 16 -0.37 0.86 12.91
N THR A 17 0.31 0.77 14.06
CA THR A 17 0.03 1.62 15.23
C THR A 17 0.22 3.10 14.93
N VAL A 18 1.26 3.47 14.16
CA VAL A 18 1.46 4.85 13.73
C VAL A 18 0.38 5.29 12.74
N ALA A 19 -0.02 4.40 11.83
CA ALA A 19 -1.07 4.69 10.86
C ALA A 19 -2.42 4.93 11.56
N GLU A 20 -2.82 4.05 12.48
CA GLU A 20 -4.04 4.19 13.29
C GLU A 20 -4.05 5.52 14.08
N ALA A 21 -2.92 5.87 14.71
CA ALA A 21 -2.81 7.16 15.42
C ALA A 21 -2.94 8.37 14.49
N LEU A 22 -2.46 8.28 13.24
CA LEU A 22 -2.63 9.35 12.25
C LEU A 22 -4.09 9.41 11.74
N GLU A 23 -4.76 8.27 11.58
CA GLU A 23 -6.20 8.25 11.25
C GLU A 23 -7.04 8.95 12.32
N ASP A 24 -6.75 8.68 13.60
CA ASP A 24 -7.43 9.33 14.73
C ASP A 24 -7.24 10.87 14.74
N GLU A 25 -6.10 11.35 14.22
CA GLU A 25 -5.79 12.78 14.03
C GLU A 25 -6.36 13.37 12.73
N GLY A 26 -7.13 12.58 11.96
CA GLY A 26 -7.83 13.02 10.76
C GLY A 26 -7.05 12.88 9.45
N PHE A 27 -5.94 12.15 9.45
CA PHE A 27 -5.23 11.82 8.21
C PHE A 27 -5.94 10.69 7.45
N ALA A 28 -5.97 10.80 6.13
CA ALA A 28 -6.28 9.64 5.30
C ALA A 28 -5.06 8.71 5.24
N VAL A 29 -5.26 7.41 5.48
CA VAL A 29 -4.22 6.40 5.38
C VAL A 29 -4.41 5.53 4.15
N LEU A 30 -3.29 5.20 3.52
CA LEU A 30 -3.19 4.27 2.40
C LEU A 30 -2.14 3.20 2.71
N ASP A 31 -2.57 2.01 3.10
CA ASP A 31 -1.67 0.86 3.30
C ASP A 31 -1.39 0.17 1.95
N MET A 32 -0.13 0.21 1.51
CA MET A 32 0.30 -0.41 0.25
C MET A 32 0.14 -1.94 0.25
N GLY A 33 0.20 -2.58 1.41
CA GLY A 33 -0.09 -4.01 1.57
C GLY A 33 -1.56 -4.33 1.34
N ASP A 34 -2.48 -3.49 1.84
CA ASP A 34 -3.93 -3.65 1.60
C ASP A 34 -4.28 -3.44 0.13
N VAL A 35 -3.64 -2.46 -0.52
CA VAL A 35 -3.73 -2.29 -1.98
C VAL A 35 -3.32 -3.57 -2.70
N VAL A 36 -2.20 -4.18 -2.30
CA VAL A 36 -1.73 -5.44 -2.90
C VAL A 36 -2.75 -6.57 -2.69
N ARG A 37 -3.23 -6.77 -1.45
CA ARG A 37 -4.24 -7.81 -1.14
C ARG A 37 -5.52 -7.61 -1.95
N THR A 38 -6.01 -6.37 -2.02
CA THR A 38 -7.18 -6.00 -2.82
C THR A 38 -6.97 -6.31 -4.31
N GLU A 39 -5.80 -5.99 -4.86
CA GLU A 39 -5.46 -6.26 -6.27
C GLU A 39 -5.27 -7.76 -6.55
N MET A 40 -4.82 -8.54 -5.57
CA MET A 40 -4.76 -10.00 -5.68
C MET A 40 -6.15 -10.61 -5.70
N GLU A 41 -7.03 -10.21 -4.80
CA GLU A 41 -8.43 -10.66 -4.75
C GLU A 41 -9.17 -10.35 -6.05
N LYS A 42 -9.03 -9.12 -6.59
CA LYS A 42 -9.59 -8.74 -7.90
C LYS A 42 -9.10 -9.62 -9.05
N ARG A 43 -7.92 -10.23 -8.92
CA ARG A 43 -7.30 -11.12 -9.91
C ARG A 43 -7.52 -12.61 -9.60
N GLY A 44 -8.32 -12.93 -8.60
CA GLY A 44 -8.59 -14.31 -8.17
C GLY A 44 -7.36 -15.01 -7.60
N LYS A 45 -6.42 -14.28 -7.00
CA LYS A 45 -5.21 -14.82 -6.37
C LYS A 45 -5.39 -14.99 -4.87
N ASP A 46 -4.76 -16.02 -4.31
CA ASP A 46 -4.76 -16.29 -2.88
C ASP A 46 -3.85 -15.30 -2.14
N VAL A 47 -4.37 -14.65 -1.10
CA VAL A 47 -3.64 -13.65 -0.29
C VAL A 47 -2.42 -14.23 0.43
N SER A 48 -2.37 -15.55 0.67
CA SER A 48 -1.19 -16.22 1.23
C SER A 48 0.04 -16.13 0.31
N GLU A 49 -0.17 -15.92 -1.00
CA GLU A 49 0.89 -15.75 -2.00
C GLU A 49 1.37 -14.28 -2.15
N THR A 50 1.08 -13.41 -1.18
CA THR A 50 1.39 -11.97 -1.27
C THR A 50 2.87 -11.69 -1.58
N GLY A 51 3.78 -12.44 -0.94
CA GLY A 51 5.21 -12.29 -1.16
C GLY A 51 5.63 -12.57 -2.62
N GLU A 52 5.17 -13.69 -3.17
CA GLU A 52 5.45 -14.06 -4.57
C GLU A 52 4.83 -13.07 -5.55
N PHE A 53 3.60 -12.63 -5.28
CA PHE A 53 2.94 -11.63 -6.12
C PHE A 53 3.70 -10.31 -6.17
N VAL A 54 4.14 -9.80 -5.01
CA VAL A 54 4.92 -8.55 -4.92
C VAL A 54 6.27 -8.69 -5.61
N ASN A 55 6.98 -9.79 -5.39
CA ASN A 55 8.28 -10.03 -6.02
C ASN A 55 8.15 -10.16 -7.54
N GLY A 56 7.16 -10.92 -8.03
CA GLY A 56 6.91 -11.04 -9.47
C GLY A 56 6.48 -9.72 -10.13
N LEU A 57 5.79 -8.84 -9.41
CA LEU A 57 5.52 -7.48 -9.90
C LEU A 57 6.79 -6.65 -10.01
N ARG A 58 7.68 -6.73 -9.01
CA ARG A 58 8.96 -6.00 -9.02
C ARG A 58 9.90 -6.48 -10.12
N GLU A 59 9.96 -7.78 -10.36
CA GLU A 59 10.73 -8.36 -11.46
C GLU A 59 10.26 -7.85 -12.83
N LYS A 60 8.94 -7.72 -13.01
CA LYS A 60 8.34 -7.33 -14.31
C LYS A 60 8.30 -5.82 -14.54
N LYS A 61 8.12 -5.02 -13.49
CA LYS A 61 7.81 -3.59 -13.58
C LYS A 61 8.81 -2.67 -12.86
N GLY A 62 9.77 -3.22 -12.14
CA GLY A 62 10.74 -2.45 -11.36
C GLY A 62 10.39 -2.34 -9.88
N MET A 63 11.34 -1.82 -9.09
CA MET A 63 11.23 -1.78 -7.62
C MET A 63 10.09 -0.89 -7.10
N ASP A 64 9.65 0.07 -7.89
CA ASP A 64 8.54 0.99 -7.61
C ASP A 64 7.16 0.42 -8.00
N ALA A 65 7.09 -0.84 -8.47
CA ALA A 65 5.85 -1.45 -8.96
C ALA A 65 4.66 -1.34 -7.98
N ILE A 66 4.90 -1.46 -6.67
CA ILE A 66 3.83 -1.36 -5.67
C ILE A 66 3.42 0.09 -5.45
N ALA A 67 4.34 1.05 -5.55
CA ALA A 67 4.01 2.46 -5.50
C ALA A 67 3.13 2.83 -6.70
N GLN A 68 3.52 2.42 -7.91
CA GLN A 68 2.71 2.61 -9.11
C GLN A 68 1.32 1.95 -9.01
N LEU A 69 1.25 0.74 -8.44
CA LEU A 69 -0.03 0.05 -8.19
C LEU A 69 -0.93 0.81 -7.20
N SER A 70 -0.33 1.55 -6.26
CA SER A 70 -1.03 2.33 -5.23
C SER A 70 -1.44 3.72 -5.70
N THR A 71 -0.80 4.26 -6.75
CA THR A 71 -1.10 5.62 -7.27
C THR A 71 -2.58 5.86 -7.56
N PRO A 72 -3.33 4.96 -8.22
CA PRO A 72 -4.76 5.19 -8.49
C PRO A 72 -5.60 5.28 -7.21
N TYR A 73 -5.21 4.55 -6.15
CA TYR A 73 -5.87 4.62 -4.86
C TYR A 73 -5.59 5.95 -4.16
N LEU A 74 -4.34 6.42 -4.24
CA LEU A 74 -3.94 7.72 -3.72
C LEU A 74 -4.69 8.86 -4.44
N GLN A 75 -4.75 8.84 -5.77
CA GLN A 75 -5.47 9.85 -6.56
C GLN A 75 -6.95 9.93 -6.14
N LYS A 76 -7.61 8.78 -5.97
CA LYS A 76 -8.98 8.72 -5.46
C LYS A 76 -9.16 9.34 -4.08
N ILE A 77 -8.19 9.15 -3.17
CA ILE A 77 -8.19 9.77 -1.83
C ILE A 77 -8.03 11.29 -1.93
N LEU A 78 -7.21 11.76 -2.87
CA LEU A 78 -7.00 13.18 -3.14
C LEU A 78 -8.17 13.85 -3.89
N GLY A 79 -9.09 13.05 -4.44
CA GLY A 79 -10.20 13.54 -5.26
C GLY A 79 -9.78 13.92 -6.68
N GLU A 80 -8.69 13.32 -7.18
CA GLU A 80 -8.14 13.50 -8.53
C GLU A 80 -8.59 12.42 -9.52
#